data_AF-A0A2E8WWI1-F1
#
_entry.id   AF-A0A2E8WWI1-F1
#
_cell.length_a   1.000
_cell.length_b   1.000
_cell.length_c   1.000
_cell.angle_alpha   90.00
_cell.angle_beta   90.00
_cell.angle_gamma   90.00
#
_symmetry.space_group_name_H-M   'P 1'
#
loop_
_entity.id
_entity.type
_entity.pdbx_description
1 polymer ?
#
loop_
_entity_poly.entity_id
_entity_poly.type
_entity_poly.pdbx_seq_one_letter_code
_entity_poly.pdbx_strand_id
1 'polypeptide(L)'
;MDLTLNDMELNKDWMKRAMWAMGLVVMGCTSVSAQQHTVAHQWNEQNLEAIRNDFARPTVHARNLYHASILMYDCWAAYDSTSAQNVFLGQTFDGYTCPFDPEALEIPDTPEGTQEAQEVAISYAMFRLLTHRYSDSPQAESTMDNILVQMIIQELDPGFTSTDYATHGAPALGNYIAEQLIAYGFTDGSNEVNDYASTCYVQSEPNILPEIPGTNGLQDPNAWQAVELSFAIDQSGELLTETPPFLGPEWGKVPGFALRDSNLTVLENDGCEYKVWHNPGPPVYVDTAVASGFEDLWKWNHGMVVSWSEHLSPDDGVMWDISPASLKYDGSLPANTDLDQFYAWEEGGLVSWYDENGNFGGQGHELNPFTGEPYEPNVVPRGDYARVIAEFWADGPDSETPPGHWFTLLNEFILDAQAGEHRWRGQGPIIDDLEFDVKAYLALGGAMHDCAISAWSNKGY
;
A
#
# COMPACT_ATOMS: atom_id res chain seq x y z
N MET A 1 -36.95 -38.44 34.22
CA MET A 1 -37.44 -39.72 33.68
C MET A 1 -37.07 -39.74 32.21
N ASP A 2 -36.14 -40.52 31.70
CA ASP A 2 -35.04 -41.31 32.24
C ASP A 2 -34.21 -41.65 31.01
N LEU A 3 -32.89 -41.52 31.12
CA LEU A 3 -31.93 -42.01 30.15
C LEU A 3 -31.80 -43.53 30.32
N THR A 4 -31.83 -44.30 29.24
CA THR A 4 -31.27 -45.66 29.24
C THR A 4 -30.43 -45.93 28.00
N LEU A 5 -29.15 -46.17 28.28
CA LEU A 5 -28.18 -46.90 27.46
C LEU A 5 -28.63 -48.34 27.20
N ASN A 6 -28.38 -48.83 25.98
CA ASN A 6 -28.19 -50.22 25.50
C ASN A 6 -28.51 -50.18 23.98
N ASP A 7 -27.67 -50.58 23.02
CA ASP A 7 -26.62 -51.58 23.01
C ASP A 7 -25.52 -51.19 22.00
N MET A 8 -24.28 -51.17 22.47
CA MET A 8 -23.08 -51.35 21.65
C MET A 8 -22.89 -52.86 21.45
N GLU A 9 -22.97 -53.36 20.22
CA GLU A 9 -22.04 -54.39 19.72
C GLU A 9 -22.22 -54.69 18.22
N LEU A 10 -21.06 -54.83 17.55
CA LEU A 10 -20.80 -55.56 16.30
C LEU A 10 -21.14 -54.89 14.94
N ASN A 11 -20.11 -54.29 14.33
CA ASN A 11 -19.55 -54.88 13.10
C ASN A 11 -18.08 -54.50 12.87
N LYS A 12 -17.15 -55.43 13.16
CA LYS A 12 -15.68 -55.30 13.04
C LYS A 12 -15.19 -55.84 11.70
N ASP A 13 -15.51 -55.18 10.59
CA ASP A 13 -15.03 -55.63 9.27
C ASP A 13 -14.50 -54.52 8.34
N TRP A 14 -14.48 -53.26 8.78
CA TRP A 14 -13.90 -52.16 7.98
C TRP A 14 -12.41 -51.90 8.28
N MET A 15 -11.93 -52.18 9.49
CA MET A 15 -10.53 -51.94 9.89
C MET A 15 -9.50 -52.89 9.26
N LYS A 16 -9.91 -54.00 8.63
CA LYS A 16 -8.97 -54.94 7.98
C LYS A 16 -8.67 -54.60 6.52
N ARG A 17 -9.40 -53.64 5.92
CA ARG A 17 -9.16 -53.18 4.54
C ARG A 17 -8.26 -51.94 4.46
N ALA A 18 -7.95 -51.30 5.58
CA ALA A 18 -7.06 -50.14 5.65
C ALA A 18 -5.56 -50.50 5.86
N MET A 19 -5.22 -51.79 6.05
CA MET A 19 -3.88 -52.23 6.48
C MET A 19 -3.04 -52.96 5.40
N TRP A 20 -3.36 -52.81 4.11
CA TRP A 20 -2.61 -53.46 3.00
C TRP A 20 -2.18 -52.51 1.87
N ALA A 21 -1.89 -51.26 2.20
CA ALA A 21 -1.27 -50.30 1.26
C ALA A 21 -0.01 -49.66 1.86
N MET A 22 0.82 -50.46 2.55
CA MET A 22 2.10 -50.04 3.09
C MET A 22 3.18 -50.97 2.51
N GLY A 23 3.85 -50.50 1.46
CA GLY A 23 4.85 -51.25 0.72
C GLY A 23 5.75 -50.34 -0.11
N LEU A 24 6.76 -49.78 0.56
CA LEU A 24 8.11 -49.48 0.04
C LEU A 24 8.25 -49.02 -1.42
N VAL A 25 8.36 -47.70 -1.60
CA VAL A 25 9.36 -47.11 -2.51
C VAL A 25 10.10 -46.04 -1.71
N VAL A 26 11.30 -46.38 -1.25
CA VAL A 26 12.31 -45.42 -0.84
C VAL A 26 12.94 -44.91 -2.13
N MET A 27 12.49 -43.75 -2.58
CA MET A 27 13.26 -42.88 -3.47
C MET A 27 13.53 -41.61 -2.65
N GLY A 28 14.80 -41.30 -2.46
CA GLY A 28 15.22 -40.06 -1.82
C GLY A 28 14.72 -38.89 -2.64
N CYS A 29 13.61 -38.30 -2.23
CA CYS A 29 13.37 -36.89 -2.48
C CYS A 29 14.26 -36.18 -1.47
N THR A 30 15.36 -35.60 -1.95
CA THR A 30 15.81 -34.35 -1.36
C THR A 30 14.59 -33.45 -1.34
N SER A 31 14.04 -33.21 -0.15
CA SER A 31 13.11 -32.12 0.07
C SER A 31 13.90 -30.86 -0.24
N VAL A 32 13.87 -30.45 -1.50
CA VAL A 32 13.97 -29.04 -1.85
C VAL A 32 12.74 -28.43 -1.22
N SER A 33 12.87 -28.01 0.03
CA SER A 33 11.97 -27.01 0.57
C SER A 33 12.20 -25.79 -0.31
N ALA A 34 11.24 -25.50 -1.19
CA ALA A 34 11.22 -24.22 -1.88
C ALA A 34 11.13 -23.16 -0.79
N GLN A 35 12.24 -22.47 -0.52
CA GLN A 35 12.20 -21.20 0.17
C GLN A 35 11.67 -20.22 -0.85
N GLN A 36 10.34 -20.14 -0.95
CA GLN A 36 9.67 -19.66 -2.15
C GLN A 36 9.62 -18.12 -2.25
N HIS A 37 9.98 -17.40 -1.17
CA HIS A 37 10.04 -15.94 -1.10
C HIS A 37 11.34 -15.48 -0.42
N THR A 38 11.90 -14.36 -0.89
CA THR A 38 13.11 -13.73 -0.32
C THR A 38 12.86 -13.20 1.09
N VAL A 39 13.92 -12.86 1.82
CA VAL A 39 13.79 -12.22 3.14
C VAL A 39 13.12 -10.84 3.05
N ALA A 40 13.34 -10.10 1.95
CA ALA A 40 12.75 -8.79 1.72
C ALA A 40 11.23 -8.93 1.59
N HIS A 41 10.77 -9.90 0.81
CA HIS A 41 9.36 -10.24 0.70
C HIS A 41 8.76 -10.65 2.05
N GLN A 42 9.43 -11.51 2.81
CA GLN A 42 8.92 -11.95 4.11
C GLN A 42 8.75 -10.79 5.11
N TRP A 43 9.71 -9.86 5.17
CA TRP A 43 9.61 -8.67 6.02
C TRP A 43 8.63 -7.64 5.50
N ASN A 44 8.44 -7.54 4.17
CA ASN A 44 7.38 -6.73 3.61
C ASN A 44 6.00 -7.24 4.02
N GLU A 45 5.76 -8.55 3.98
CA GLU A 45 4.52 -9.16 4.50
C GLU A 45 4.29 -8.83 5.99
N GLN A 46 5.36 -8.82 6.81
CA GLN A 46 5.22 -8.39 8.21
C GLN A 46 4.88 -6.90 8.34
N ASN A 47 5.40 -6.04 7.46
CA ASN A 47 5.05 -4.61 7.45
C ASN A 47 3.60 -4.41 6.98
N LEU A 48 3.15 -5.13 5.95
CA LEU A 48 1.77 -5.13 5.48
C LEU A 48 0.81 -5.56 6.59
N GLU A 49 1.14 -6.65 7.28
CA GLU A 49 0.36 -7.10 8.44
C GLU A 49 0.37 -6.07 9.59
N ALA A 50 1.49 -5.40 9.85
CA ALA A 50 1.54 -4.33 10.84
C ALA A 50 0.61 -3.15 10.47
N ILE A 51 0.45 -2.85 9.17
CA ILE A 51 -0.50 -1.83 8.70
C ILE A 51 -1.95 -2.27 8.93
N ARG A 52 -2.31 -3.54 8.70
CA ARG A 52 -3.66 -4.07 9.01
C ARG A 52 -3.99 -3.98 10.50
N ASN A 53 -2.96 -4.06 11.34
CA ASN A 53 -3.02 -3.99 12.79
C ASN A 53 -2.97 -2.54 13.33
N ASP A 54 -3.04 -1.54 12.46
CA ASP A 54 -2.97 -0.11 12.79
C ASP A 54 -4.19 0.68 12.29
N PHE A 55 -4.34 1.92 12.73
CA PHE A 55 -5.36 2.82 12.20
C PHE A 55 -5.14 3.13 10.71
N ALA A 56 -6.22 3.45 10.01
CA ALA A 56 -6.19 3.87 8.62
C ALA A 56 -5.50 5.25 8.43
N ARG A 57 -4.17 5.23 8.22
CA ARG A 57 -3.31 6.42 8.13
C ARG A 57 -2.45 6.40 6.86
N PRO A 58 -3.05 6.54 5.66
CA PRO A 58 -2.38 6.28 4.38
C PRO A 58 -1.08 7.09 4.16
N THR A 59 -0.99 8.32 4.65
CA THR A 59 0.26 9.11 4.58
C THR A 59 1.39 8.52 5.40
N VAL A 60 1.07 8.09 6.63
CA VAL A 60 2.01 7.43 7.55
C VAL A 60 2.45 6.09 6.97
N HIS A 61 1.50 5.30 6.46
CA HIS A 61 1.76 3.97 5.90
C HIS A 61 2.61 4.02 4.62
N ALA A 62 2.34 4.96 3.71
CA ALA A 62 3.18 5.19 2.55
C ALA A 62 4.63 5.52 2.95
N ARG A 63 4.81 6.36 3.96
CA ARG A 63 6.13 6.72 4.49
C ARG A 63 6.82 5.54 5.17
N ASN A 64 6.09 4.73 5.95
CA ASN A 64 6.64 3.54 6.60
C ASN A 64 7.10 2.50 5.58
N LEU A 65 6.31 2.25 4.53
CA LEU A 65 6.67 1.38 3.41
C LEU A 65 7.91 1.90 2.65
N TYR A 66 8.01 3.21 2.44
CA TYR A 66 9.20 3.81 1.83
C TYR A 66 10.44 3.66 2.71
N HIS A 67 10.36 3.99 4.00
CA HIS A 67 11.48 3.83 4.94
C HIS A 67 11.92 2.37 5.06
N ALA A 68 10.98 1.43 5.13
CA ALA A 68 11.27 -0.01 5.07
C ALA A 68 12.02 -0.38 3.79
N SER A 69 11.58 0.15 2.64
CA SER A 69 12.22 -0.11 1.35
C SER A 69 13.64 0.47 1.26
N ILE A 70 13.89 1.65 1.85
CA ILE A 70 15.25 2.20 2.00
C ILE A 70 16.11 1.27 2.83
N LEU A 71 15.63 0.79 3.98
CA LEU A 71 16.41 -0.13 4.82
C LEU A 71 16.76 -1.41 4.07
N MET A 72 15.78 -2.03 3.42
CA MET A 72 16.00 -3.27 2.66
C MET A 72 17.03 -3.05 1.53
N TYR A 73 16.88 -1.98 0.77
CA TYR A 73 17.78 -1.66 -0.33
C TYR A 73 19.20 -1.31 0.15
N ASP A 74 19.35 -0.47 1.17
CA ASP A 74 20.66 -0.05 1.66
C ASP A 74 21.40 -1.17 2.40
N CYS A 75 20.69 -2.05 3.11
CA CYS A 75 21.28 -3.27 3.67
C CYS A 75 21.83 -4.18 2.56
N TRP A 76 21.07 -4.35 1.46
CA TRP A 76 21.52 -5.11 0.31
C TRP A 76 22.72 -4.43 -0.40
N ALA A 77 22.61 -3.14 -0.69
CA ALA A 77 23.58 -2.36 -1.44
C ALA A 77 24.91 -2.17 -0.69
N ALA A 78 24.90 -2.16 0.65
CA ALA A 78 26.13 -2.10 1.46
C ALA A 78 27.08 -3.29 1.22
N TYR A 79 26.55 -4.42 0.77
CA TYR A 79 27.32 -5.60 0.39
C TYR A 79 27.44 -5.81 -1.12
N ASP A 80 26.81 -4.97 -1.95
CA ASP A 80 26.99 -5.04 -3.39
C ASP A 80 28.37 -4.51 -3.79
N SER A 81 29.16 -5.37 -4.42
CA SER A 81 30.49 -5.02 -4.95
C SER A 81 30.46 -4.56 -6.40
N THR A 82 29.29 -4.46 -7.03
CA THR A 82 29.17 -4.17 -8.46
C THR A 82 29.02 -2.67 -8.75
N SER A 83 27.90 -2.05 -8.36
CA SER A 83 27.59 -0.69 -8.79
C SER A 83 26.45 0.01 -8.03
N ALA A 84 25.78 -0.66 -7.10
CA ALA A 84 24.70 -0.07 -6.32
C ALA A 84 25.20 1.14 -5.54
N GLN A 85 24.31 2.13 -5.40
CA GLN A 85 24.55 3.31 -4.58
C GLN A 85 23.46 3.36 -3.52
N ASN A 86 23.87 3.40 -2.26
CA ASN A 86 22.95 3.57 -1.15
C ASN A 86 22.14 4.86 -1.30
N VAL A 87 20.89 4.81 -0.84
CA VAL A 87 19.98 5.95 -0.81
C VAL A 87 20.24 6.81 0.43
N PHE A 88 20.46 6.19 1.58
CA PHE A 88 20.56 6.84 2.87
C PHE A 88 21.92 6.58 3.55
N LEU A 89 22.36 5.32 3.65
CA LEU A 89 23.62 4.93 4.28
C LEU A 89 24.83 5.56 3.59
N GLY A 90 25.62 6.34 4.32
CA GLY A 90 26.77 7.07 3.79
C GLY A 90 26.41 8.32 2.99
N GLN A 91 25.12 8.66 2.91
CA GLN A 91 24.61 9.81 2.16
C GLN A 91 24.21 10.96 3.08
N THR A 92 24.01 12.14 2.47
CA THR A 92 23.25 13.23 3.08
C THR A 92 21.91 13.32 2.39
N PHE A 93 20.84 13.00 3.13
CA PHE A 93 19.46 12.91 2.68
C PHE A 93 18.63 13.96 3.41
N ASP A 94 18.04 14.91 2.68
CA ASP A 94 17.30 16.06 3.24
C ASP A 94 18.02 16.79 4.40
N GLY A 95 19.33 17.02 4.25
CA GLY A 95 20.15 17.68 5.27
C GLY A 95 20.50 16.82 6.49
N TYR A 96 20.01 15.58 6.56
CA TYR A 96 20.44 14.56 7.53
C TYR A 96 21.58 13.74 6.92
N THR A 97 22.70 13.60 7.63
CA THR A 97 23.81 12.74 7.19
C THR A 97 23.78 11.43 7.99
N CYS A 98 23.77 10.30 7.29
CA CYS A 98 23.98 8.97 7.87
C CYS A 98 25.44 8.53 7.62
N PRO A 99 26.34 8.64 8.60
CA PRO A 99 27.74 8.30 8.40
C PRO A 99 27.95 6.82 8.08
N PHE A 100 28.87 6.51 7.18
CA PHE A 100 29.23 5.13 6.87
C PHE A 100 30.70 5.04 6.50
N ASP A 101 31.42 4.11 7.12
CA ASP A 101 32.76 3.74 6.71
C ASP A 101 32.71 2.38 5.99
N PRO A 102 32.73 2.37 4.63
CA PRO A 102 32.68 1.12 3.89
C PRO A 102 33.93 0.25 4.10
N GLU A 103 35.07 0.82 4.52
CA GLU A 103 36.29 0.04 4.80
C GLU A 103 36.18 -0.74 6.12
N ALA A 104 35.28 -0.30 7.02
CA ALA A 104 35.03 -0.97 8.28
C ALA A 104 34.07 -2.16 8.14
N LEU A 105 33.33 -2.27 7.04
CA LEU A 105 32.42 -3.38 6.80
C LEU A 105 33.14 -4.55 6.11
N GLU A 106 33.20 -5.71 6.78
CA GLU A 106 33.73 -6.92 6.16
C GLU A 106 32.74 -7.48 5.13
N ILE A 107 33.16 -7.52 3.87
CA ILE A 107 32.40 -8.13 2.77
C ILE A 107 32.81 -9.60 2.65
N PRO A 108 31.89 -10.57 2.76
CA PRO A 108 32.22 -11.98 2.60
C PRO A 108 32.81 -12.32 1.22
N ASP A 109 33.79 -13.22 1.20
CA ASP A 109 34.49 -13.62 -0.04
C ASP A 109 33.66 -14.53 -0.98
N THR A 110 32.49 -15.01 -0.54
CA THR A 110 31.61 -15.89 -1.32
C THR A 110 30.26 -15.22 -1.61
N PRO A 111 29.64 -15.54 -2.76
CA PRO A 111 28.28 -15.09 -3.05
C PRO A 111 27.27 -15.51 -1.98
N GLU A 112 27.38 -16.74 -1.48
CA GLU A 112 26.46 -17.26 -0.46
C GLU A 112 26.63 -16.51 0.88
N GLY A 113 27.86 -16.18 1.27
CA GLY A 113 28.11 -15.41 2.48
C GLY A 113 27.65 -13.96 2.33
N THR A 114 27.79 -13.38 1.14
CA THR A 114 27.29 -12.05 0.81
C THR A 114 25.77 -12.00 0.92
N GLN A 115 25.09 -12.98 0.33
CA GLN A 115 23.64 -13.11 0.43
C GLN A 115 23.20 -13.27 1.89
N GLU A 116 23.84 -14.15 2.67
CA GLU A 116 23.54 -14.32 4.10
C GLU A 116 23.71 -13.00 4.88
N ALA A 117 24.78 -12.25 4.61
CA ALA A 117 25.02 -10.96 5.25
C ALA A 117 23.96 -9.92 4.88
N GLN A 118 23.53 -9.86 3.62
CA GLN A 118 22.44 -9.01 3.18
C GLN A 118 21.14 -9.39 3.89
N GLU A 119 20.81 -10.69 3.93
CA GLU A 119 19.56 -11.16 4.52
C GLU A 119 19.50 -10.88 6.02
N VAL A 120 20.60 -11.14 6.75
CA VAL A 120 20.70 -10.83 8.18
C VAL A 120 20.59 -9.33 8.44
N ALA A 121 21.29 -8.50 7.67
CA ALA A 121 21.22 -7.04 7.84
C ALA A 121 19.80 -6.51 7.61
N ILE A 122 19.12 -6.98 6.56
CA ILE A 122 17.71 -6.65 6.27
C ILE A 122 16.82 -6.99 7.46
N SER A 123 16.96 -8.21 8.00
CA SER A 123 16.11 -8.66 9.10
C SER A 123 16.23 -7.83 10.36
N TYR A 124 17.47 -7.51 10.77
CA TYR A 124 17.66 -6.64 11.94
C TYR A 124 17.16 -5.21 11.68
N ALA A 125 17.37 -4.66 10.48
CA ALA A 125 16.88 -3.33 10.13
C ALA A 125 15.35 -3.25 10.19
N MET A 126 14.68 -4.21 9.54
CA MET A 126 13.21 -4.30 9.51
C MET A 126 12.63 -4.54 10.89
N PHE A 127 13.18 -5.48 11.67
CA PHE A 127 12.75 -5.73 13.05
C PHE A 127 12.76 -4.45 13.90
N ARG A 128 13.82 -3.65 13.81
CA ARG A 128 13.94 -2.39 14.57
C ARG A 128 12.97 -1.33 14.10
N LEU A 129 12.81 -1.16 12.79
CA LEU A 129 11.87 -0.20 12.23
C LEU A 129 10.43 -0.54 12.62
N LEU A 130 9.99 -1.78 12.39
CA LEU A 130 8.61 -2.19 12.68
C LEU A 130 8.31 -2.13 14.18
N THR A 131 9.26 -2.54 15.04
CA THR A 131 9.13 -2.38 16.49
C THR A 131 8.85 -0.93 16.88
N HIS A 132 9.58 0.02 16.30
CA HIS A 132 9.44 1.45 16.59
C HIS A 132 8.15 2.04 16.03
N ARG A 133 7.80 1.69 14.78
CA ARG A 133 6.69 2.32 14.05
C ARG A 133 5.30 1.92 14.54
N TYR A 134 5.18 0.70 15.04
CA TYR A 134 3.91 0.10 15.41
C TYR A 134 3.83 -0.23 16.92
N SER A 135 4.69 0.35 17.75
CA SER A 135 4.65 0.14 19.21
C SER A 135 3.38 0.67 19.86
N ASP A 136 2.79 1.71 19.25
CA ASP A 136 1.59 2.40 19.75
C ASP A 136 0.36 2.15 18.86
N SER A 137 0.40 1.17 17.95
CA SER A 137 -0.77 0.80 17.15
C SER A 137 -1.83 0.08 18.01
N PRO A 138 -3.12 0.12 17.64
CA PRO A 138 -4.20 -0.57 18.34
C PRO A 138 -3.93 -2.05 18.62
N GLN A 139 -3.33 -2.76 17.65
CA GLN A 139 -2.99 -4.18 17.75
C GLN A 139 -1.46 -4.42 17.83
N ALA A 140 -0.74 -3.52 18.51
CA ALA A 140 0.72 -3.60 18.66
C ALA A 140 1.21 -4.96 19.19
N GLU A 141 0.52 -5.60 20.13
CA GLU A 141 0.88 -6.93 20.66
C GLU A 141 0.95 -7.99 19.55
N SER A 142 -0.06 -8.02 18.66
CA SER A 142 -0.10 -8.92 17.50
C SER A 142 1.10 -8.66 16.56
N THR A 143 1.36 -7.39 16.27
CA THR A 143 2.49 -6.99 15.41
C THR A 143 3.83 -7.41 16.03
N MET A 144 4.04 -7.16 17.32
CA MET A 144 5.28 -7.51 18.02
C MET A 144 5.50 -9.02 18.05
N ASP A 145 4.45 -9.81 18.30
CA ASP A 145 4.53 -11.27 18.28
C ASP A 145 4.90 -11.79 16.89
N ASN A 146 4.29 -11.25 15.82
CA ASN A 146 4.57 -11.64 14.44
C ASN A 146 6.04 -11.40 14.06
N ILE A 147 6.58 -10.21 14.33
CA ILE A 147 7.98 -9.88 13.99
C ILE A 147 8.99 -10.64 14.88
N LEU A 148 8.63 -10.97 16.12
CA LEU A 148 9.45 -11.84 16.98
C LEU A 148 9.49 -13.28 16.45
N VAL A 149 8.35 -13.82 16.03
CA VAL A 149 8.27 -15.14 15.38
C VAL A 149 9.10 -15.15 14.10
N GLN A 150 9.06 -14.08 13.30
CA GLN A 150 9.86 -13.96 12.09
C GLN A 150 11.37 -14.04 12.38
N MET A 151 11.86 -13.33 13.40
CA MET A 151 13.27 -13.43 13.85
C MET A 151 13.64 -14.86 14.28
N ILE A 152 12.75 -15.54 15.02
CA ILE A 152 12.97 -16.92 15.49
C ILE A 152 13.03 -17.90 14.31
N ILE A 153 12.14 -17.75 13.32
CA ILE A 153 12.13 -18.60 12.11
C ILE A 153 13.45 -18.46 11.33
N GLN A 154 14.03 -17.26 11.34
CA GLN A 154 15.32 -16.97 10.70
C GLN A 154 16.53 -17.28 11.60
N GLU A 155 16.31 -17.88 12.77
CA GLU A 155 17.35 -18.23 13.74
C GLU A 155 18.18 -17.02 14.25
N LEU A 156 17.56 -15.83 14.28
CA LEU A 156 18.18 -14.58 14.71
C LEU A 156 17.80 -14.24 16.16
N ASP A 157 18.71 -13.56 16.88
CA ASP A 157 18.48 -13.10 18.26
C ASP A 157 17.86 -11.70 18.28
N PRO A 158 16.56 -11.54 18.60
CA PRO A 158 15.93 -10.21 18.68
C PRO A 158 16.55 -9.32 19.78
N GLY A 159 17.24 -9.92 20.77
CA GLY A 159 17.97 -9.23 21.82
C GLY A 159 19.30 -8.61 21.39
N PHE A 160 19.81 -8.94 20.20
CA PHE A 160 21.05 -8.38 19.67
C PHE A 160 20.83 -6.94 19.17
N THR A 161 21.41 -5.97 19.89
CA THR A 161 21.14 -4.52 19.72
C THR A 161 22.37 -3.69 19.36
N SER A 162 23.54 -4.31 19.17
CA SER A 162 24.74 -3.57 18.77
C SER A 162 24.54 -2.87 17.44
N THR A 163 25.08 -1.66 17.31
CA THR A 163 25.19 -0.89 16.06
C THR A 163 26.62 -0.81 15.53
N ASP A 164 27.58 -1.41 16.24
CA ASP A 164 28.98 -1.51 15.81
C ASP A 164 29.17 -2.58 14.71
N TYR A 165 28.92 -2.17 13.46
CA TYR A 165 29.08 -3.03 12.29
C TYR A 165 30.54 -3.38 11.97
N ALA A 166 31.51 -2.61 12.47
CA ALA A 166 32.92 -2.92 12.29
C ALA A 166 33.34 -4.17 13.07
N THR A 167 32.75 -4.37 14.25
CA THR A 167 33.05 -5.54 15.10
C THR A 167 32.07 -6.68 14.87
N HIS A 168 30.81 -6.38 14.56
CA HIS A 168 29.74 -7.38 14.55
C HIS A 168 29.04 -7.58 13.20
N GLY A 169 29.51 -6.93 12.13
CA GLY A 169 29.05 -7.17 10.76
C GLY A 169 27.56 -6.91 10.52
N ALA A 170 26.95 -7.74 9.68
CA ALA A 170 25.57 -7.64 9.18
C ALA A 170 24.49 -7.33 10.22
N PRO A 171 24.37 -8.06 11.35
CA PRO A 171 23.30 -7.78 12.30
C PRO A 171 23.44 -6.38 12.93
N ALA A 172 24.67 -5.93 13.16
CA ALA A 172 24.91 -4.60 13.69
C ALA A 172 24.75 -3.50 12.64
N LEU A 173 25.06 -3.78 11.38
CA LEU A 173 24.76 -2.88 10.28
C LEU A 173 23.25 -2.65 10.17
N GLY A 174 22.44 -3.73 10.18
CA GLY A 174 20.99 -3.61 10.14
C GLY A 174 20.43 -2.73 11.26
N ASN A 175 20.84 -3.00 12.50
CA ASN A 175 20.49 -2.16 13.66
C ASN A 175 20.92 -0.70 13.47
N TYR A 176 22.14 -0.45 12.96
CA TYR A 176 22.68 0.88 12.76
C TYR A 176 21.86 1.69 11.76
N ILE A 177 21.59 1.14 10.57
CA ILE A 177 20.85 1.86 9.53
C ILE A 177 19.43 2.17 10.02
N ALA A 178 18.77 1.23 10.70
CA ALA A 178 17.44 1.46 11.28
C ALA A 178 17.46 2.54 12.36
N GLU A 179 18.44 2.55 13.27
CA GLU A 179 18.61 3.61 14.27
C GLU A 179 18.74 4.98 13.61
N GLN A 180 19.57 5.09 12.56
CA GLN A 180 19.77 6.34 11.84
C GLN A 180 18.52 6.80 11.10
N LEU A 181 17.77 5.89 10.47
CA LEU A 181 16.56 6.23 9.73
C LEU A 181 15.39 6.59 10.66
N ILE A 182 15.29 5.97 11.83
CA ILE A 182 14.35 6.37 12.89
C ILE A 182 14.69 7.77 13.40
N ALA A 183 15.97 8.05 13.67
CA ALA A 183 16.42 9.36 14.12
C ALA A 183 16.11 10.46 13.08
N TYR A 184 16.34 10.18 11.79
CA TYR A 184 15.92 11.04 10.69
C TYR A 184 14.41 11.28 10.69
N GLY A 185 13.61 10.24 10.89
CA GLY A 185 12.15 10.31 10.91
C GLY A 185 11.56 11.27 11.95
N PHE A 186 12.26 11.52 13.07
CA PHE A 186 11.85 12.54 14.04
C PHE A 186 12.04 13.99 13.55
N THR A 187 12.74 14.19 12.43
CA THR A 187 13.14 15.52 11.92
C THR A 187 12.63 15.82 10.52
N ASP A 188 12.03 14.85 9.82
CA ASP A 188 11.62 14.95 8.42
C ASP A 188 10.32 15.74 8.18
N GLY A 189 9.82 16.46 9.19
CA GLY A 189 8.61 17.26 9.07
C GLY A 189 7.28 16.49 9.17
N SER A 190 7.30 15.17 9.36
CA SER A 190 6.08 14.36 9.57
C SER A 190 5.41 14.58 10.93
N ASN A 191 6.14 15.16 11.89
CA ASN A 191 5.72 15.34 13.28
C ASN A 191 5.42 14.03 14.02
N GLU A 192 6.15 12.97 13.68
CA GLU A 192 6.02 11.62 14.26
C GLU A 192 6.00 11.58 15.80
N VAL A 193 6.85 12.37 16.48
CA VAL A 193 6.93 12.39 17.95
C VAL A 193 5.60 12.78 18.62
N ASN A 194 4.74 13.52 17.90
CA ASN A 194 3.43 13.95 18.38
C ASN A 194 2.30 13.23 17.62
N ASP A 195 2.52 11.96 17.24
CA ASP A 195 1.57 11.12 16.50
C ASP A 195 1.05 11.79 15.22
N TYR A 196 1.97 12.43 14.49
CA TYR A 196 1.68 13.07 13.19
C TYR A 196 0.61 14.17 13.26
N ALA A 197 0.34 14.69 14.46
CA ALA A 197 -0.70 15.68 14.68
C ALA A 197 -0.46 16.94 13.84
N SER A 198 -1.55 17.51 13.33
CA SER A 198 -1.49 18.80 12.66
C SER A 198 -0.97 19.87 13.63
N THR A 199 -0.17 20.80 13.09
CA THR A 199 0.49 21.85 13.87
C THR A 199 -0.09 23.23 13.59
N CYS A 200 -0.92 23.37 12.55
CA CYS A 200 -1.35 24.66 12.04
C CYS A 200 -2.80 24.64 11.55
N TYR A 201 -3.22 23.63 10.81
CA TYR A 201 -4.60 23.53 10.31
C TYR A 201 -5.61 23.51 11.46
N VAL A 202 -6.67 24.30 11.30
CA VAL A 202 -7.83 24.33 12.21
C VAL A 202 -9.08 24.20 11.36
N GLN A 203 -9.93 23.22 11.70
CA GLN A 203 -11.21 23.03 11.03
C GLN A 203 -12.12 24.24 11.23
N SER A 204 -12.65 24.77 10.12
CA SER A 204 -13.58 25.92 10.12
C SER A 204 -15.05 25.52 10.20
N GLU A 205 -15.42 24.41 9.55
CA GLU A 205 -16.80 23.94 9.49
C GLU A 205 -17.18 23.09 10.71
N PRO A 206 -18.40 23.19 11.25
CA PRO A 206 -18.89 22.24 12.25
C PRO A 206 -19.03 20.83 11.64
N ASN A 207 -18.86 19.77 12.42
CA ASN A 207 -19.05 18.41 11.91
C ASN A 207 -20.46 18.20 11.32
N ILE A 208 -20.56 17.45 10.23
CA ILE A 208 -21.84 16.94 9.75
C ILE A 208 -22.22 15.69 10.52
N LEU A 209 -23.48 15.62 10.96
CA LEU A 209 -24.09 14.46 11.60
C LEU A 209 -25.10 13.86 10.63
N PRO A 210 -24.75 12.82 9.85
CA PRO A 210 -25.64 12.24 8.84
C PRO A 210 -26.97 11.71 9.39
N GLU A 211 -26.99 11.36 10.68
CA GLU A 211 -28.19 10.91 11.39
C GLU A 211 -29.20 12.05 11.64
N ILE A 212 -28.77 13.30 11.54
CA ILE A 212 -29.60 14.50 11.75
C ILE A 212 -29.92 15.14 10.39
N PRO A 213 -31.20 15.26 10.01
CA PRO A 213 -31.57 15.92 8.76
C PRO A 213 -31.12 17.39 8.70
N GLY A 214 -30.56 17.79 7.56
CA GLY A 214 -30.12 19.17 7.28
C GLY A 214 -28.61 19.27 7.08
N THR A 215 -28.09 20.49 7.03
CA THR A 215 -26.65 20.77 6.82
C THR A 215 -25.89 20.97 8.14
N ASN A 216 -26.55 20.76 9.28
CA ASN A 216 -25.96 20.87 10.63
C ASN A 216 -25.16 22.15 10.89
N GLY A 217 -25.58 23.28 10.29
CA GLY A 217 -24.92 24.57 10.49
C GLY A 217 -23.72 24.81 9.58
N LEU A 218 -23.61 24.13 8.44
CA LEU A 218 -22.67 24.45 7.35
C LEU A 218 -22.60 25.96 7.10
N GLN A 219 -21.39 26.51 7.14
CA GLN A 219 -21.09 27.94 6.95
C GLN A 219 -20.58 28.20 5.53
N ASP A 220 -19.57 27.47 5.09
CA ASP A 220 -19.01 27.54 3.74
C ASP A 220 -19.13 26.19 3.00
N PRO A 221 -19.98 26.08 1.97
CA PRO A 221 -20.10 24.85 1.17
C PRO A 221 -18.86 24.54 0.32
N ASN A 222 -17.87 25.43 0.28
CA ASN A 222 -16.58 25.20 -0.37
C ASN A 222 -15.48 24.70 0.58
N ALA A 223 -15.75 24.61 1.88
CA ALA A 223 -14.82 24.10 2.88
C ALA A 223 -15.10 22.63 3.22
N TRP A 224 -14.05 21.92 3.65
CA TRP A 224 -14.18 20.54 4.10
C TRP A 224 -14.95 20.48 5.43
N GLN A 225 -15.86 19.52 5.53
CA GLN A 225 -16.67 19.27 6.72
C GLN A 225 -16.43 17.83 7.20
N ALA A 226 -15.96 17.67 8.44
CA ALA A 226 -15.75 16.34 9.02
C ALA A 226 -17.09 15.63 9.25
N VAL A 227 -17.13 14.32 8.99
CA VAL A 227 -18.30 13.47 9.25
C VAL A 227 -18.21 12.87 10.63
N GLU A 228 -19.20 13.15 11.49
CA GLU A 228 -19.34 12.57 12.82
C GLU A 228 -20.45 11.52 12.81
N LEU A 229 -20.07 10.29 13.17
CA LEU A 229 -20.98 9.16 13.29
C LEU A 229 -21.05 8.74 14.76
N SER A 230 -22.23 8.29 15.23
CA SER A 230 -22.38 7.77 16.60
C SER A 230 -21.53 6.52 16.87
N PHE A 231 -21.16 5.82 15.79
CA PHE A 231 -20.29 4.65 15.79
C PHE A 231 -19.55 4.63 14.44
N ALA A 232 -18.23 4.59 14.48
CA ALA A 232 -17.39 4.51 13.29
C ALA A 232 -16.32 3.44 13.45
N ILE A 233 -16.14 2.64 12.42
CA ILE A 233 -15.03 1.72 12.25
C ILE A 233 -14.20 2.28 11.10
N ASP A 234 -12.89 2.38 11.25
CA ASP A 234 -12.02 2.84 10.18
C ASP A 234 -11.83 1.75 9.10
N GLN A 235 -11.09 2.09 8.05
CA GLN A 235 -10.82 1.17 6.93
C GLN A 235 -10.09 -0.10 7.38
N SER A 236 -9.32 -0.04 8.47
CA SER A 236 -8.55 -1.15 9.02
C SER A 236 -9.36 -1.99 10.01
N GLY A 237 -10.64 -1.69 10.23
CA GLY A 237 -11.51 -2.43 11.12
C GLY A 237 -11.45 -1.98 12.58
N GLU A 238 -10.76 -0.88 12.88
CA GLU A 238 -10.58 -0.37 14.24
C GLU A 238 -11.72 0.56 14.67
N LEU A 239 -12.17 0.41 15.92
CA LEU A 239 -13.22 1.26 16.48
C LEU A 239 -12.68 2.67 16.73
N LEU A 240 -13.27 3.66 16.08
CA LEU A 240 -12.99 5.05 16.34
C LEU A 240 -13.79 5.53 17.56
N THR A 241 -13.07 6.02 18.57
CA THR A 241 -13.67 6.53 19.81
C THR A 241 -14.02 8.02 19.76
N GLU A 242 -13.55 8.71 18.72
CA GLU A 242 -13.81 10.10 18.42
C GLU A 242 -13.81 10.34 16.90
N THR A 243 -14.35 11.48 16.46
CA THR A 243 -14.27 11.88 15.05
C THR A 243 -12.81 12.15 14.68
N PRO A 244 -12.25 11.45 13.69
CA PRO A 244 -10.87 11.71 13.28
C PRO A 244 -10.69 13.15 12.82
N PRO A 245 -9.59 13.82 13.21
CA PRO A 245 -9.26 15.12 12.65
C PRO A 245 -8.90 14.99 11.17
N PHE A 246 -8.73 16.11 10.48
CA PHE A 246 -8.11 16.07 9.16
C PHE A 246 -6.69 15.50 9.29
N LEU A 247 -6.48 14.30 8.74
CA LEU A 247 -5.20 13.60 8.72
C LEU A 247 -4.20 14.30 7.80
N GLY A 248 -3.07 14.73 8.37
CA GLY A 248 -1.89 15.23 7.63
C GLY A 248 -2.10 16.44 6.71
N PRO A 249 -2.79 17.53 7.11
CA PRO A 249 -2.99 18.69 6.24
C PRO A 249 -1.66 19.39 5.89
N GLU A 250 -0.62 19.26 6.73
CA GLU A 250 0.71 19.78 6.42
C GLU A 250 1.68 18.74 5.85
N TRP A 251 1.20 17.58 5.36
CA TRP A 251 2.07 16.49 4.90
C TRP A 251 3.02 16.89 3.75
N GLY A 252 2.73 17.98 3.04
CA GLY A 252 3.64 18.58 2.07
C GLY A 252 5.01 19.01 2.63
N LYS A 253 5.14 19.12 3.96
CA LYS A 253 6.40 19.41 4.65
C LYS A 253 7.37 18.23 4.64
N VAL A 254 6.87 17.01 4.48
CA VAL A 254 7.68 15.79 4.41
C VAL A 254 8.47 15.78 3.09
N PRO A 255 9.79 15.48 3.13
CA PRO A 255 10.62 15.43 1.93
C PRO A 255 10.25 14.23 1.06
N GLY A 256 10.24 14.44 -0.26
CA GLY A 256 9.95 13.41 -1.25
C GLY A 256 11.18 12.58 -1.63
N PHE A 257 10.92 11.45 -2.29
CA PHE A 257 11.90 10.56 -2.90
C PHE A 257 12.41 11.10 -4.24
N ALA A 258 11.50 11.45 -5.15
CA ALA A 258 11.79 11.90 -6.51
C ALA A 258 11.10 13.22 -6.88
N LEU A 259 10.39 13.85 -5.92
CA LEU A 259 9.84 15.19 -6.07
C LEU A 259 10.93 16.22 -6.33
N ARG A 260 10.65 17.16 -7.24
CA ARG A 260 11.59 18.21 -7.67
C ARG A 260 11.01 19.56 -7.34
N ASP A 261 11.84 20.51 -6.88
CA ASP A 261 11.43 21.88 -6.56
C ASP A 261 10.64 22.57 -7.67
N SER A 262 10.83 22.18 -8.94
CA SER A 262 10.03 22.67 -10.07
C SER A 262 8.52 22.40 -9.94
N ASN A 263 8.14 21.43 -9.09
CA ASN A 263 6.78 21.00 -8.86
C ASN A 263 6.23 21.58 -7.55
N LEU A 264 7.03 22.31 -6.76
CA LEU A 264 6.65 22.87 -5.47
C LEU A 264 6.11 24.30 -5.63
N THR A 265 4.94 24.55 -5.05
CA THR A 265 4.41 25.89 -4.79
C THR A 265 4.26 26.07 -3.29
N VAL A 266 4.82 27.15 -2.73
CA VAL A 266 4.62 27.51 -1.32
C VAL A 266 3.48 28.51 -1.23
N LEU A 267 2.45 28.16 -0.48
CA LEU A 267 1.24 28.96 -0.27
C LEU A 267 1.03 29.23 1.21
N GLU A 268 0.22 30.25 1.51
CA GLU A 268 -0.06 30.68 2.87
C GLU A 268 -1.57 30.80 3.06
N ASN A 269 -2.07 30.29 4.20
CA ASN A 269 -3.45 30.43 4.63
C ASN A 269 -3.50 30.58 6.16
N ASP A 270 -4.16 31.62 6.66
CA ASP A 270 -4.32 31.93 8.10
C ASP A 270 -3.03 31.86 8.95
N GLY A 271 -1.90 32.29 8.38
CA GLY A 271 -0.58 32.28 9.01
C GLY A 271 0.16 30.94 8.91
N CYS A 272 -0.41 29.95 8.23
CA CYS A 272 0.16 28.64 7.99
C CYS A 272 0.78 28.55 6.60
N GLU A 273 2.05 28.15 6.54
CA GLU A 273 2.74 27.86 5.27
C GLU A 273 2.48 26.41 4.84
N TYR A 274 2.02 26.24 3.60
CA TYR A 274 1.77 24.95 2.95
C TYR A 274 2.70 24.77 1.75
N LYS A 275 3.41 23.63 1.74
CA LYS A 275 4.23 23.19 0.61
C LYS A 275 3.37 22.33 -0.32
N VAL A 276 2.80 22.92 -1.36
CA VAL A 276 1.86 22.27 -2.29
C VAL A 276 2.61 21.74 -3.52
N TRP A 277 2.63 20.41 -3.67
CA TRP A 277 3.35 19.73 -4.75
C TRP A 277 2.42 19.38 -5.91
N HIS A 278 2.87 19.59 -7.15
CA HIS A 278 2.06 19.44 -8.37
C HIS A 278 0.74 20.22 -8.30
N ASN A 279 0.79 21.46 -7.80
CA ASN A 279 -0.37 22.31 -7.58
C ASN A 279 -1.24 22.47 -8.86
N PRO A 280 -2.48 21.94 -8.89
CA PRO A 280 -3.38 22.04 -10.05
C PRO A 280 -4.13 23.38 -10.10
N GLY A 281 -3.95 24.25 -9.10
CA GLY A 281 -4.77 25.44 -8.89
C GLY A 281 -5.95 25.18 -7.94
N PRO A 282 -6.81 26.19 -7.71
CA PRO A 282 -7.95 26.05 -6.81
C PRO A 282 -8.95 25.01 -7.35
N PRO A 283 -9.68 24.29 -6.48
CA PRO A 283 -10.78 23.45 -6.90
C PRO A 283 -11.92 24.29 -7.49
N VAL A 284 -12.86 23.63 -8.16
CA VAL A 284 -14.09 24.27 -8.59
C VAL A 284 -14.94 24.56 -7.36
N TYR A 285 -15.33 25.83 -7.19
CA TYR A 285 -16.18 26.27 -6.09
C TYR A 285 -17.65 26.37 -6.53
N VAL A 286 -18.59 26.13 -5.61
CA VAL A 286 -20.00 26.39 -5.84
C VAL A 286 -20.28 27.89 -5.80
N ASP A 287 -20.98 28.39 -6.83
CA ASP A 287 -21.57 29.72 -6.77
C ASP A 287 -22.84 29.72 -5.92
N THR A 288 -22.75 30.24 -4.69
CA THR A 288 -23.85 30.32 -3.73
C THR A 288 -24.92 31.35 -4.11
N ALA A 289 -24.67 32.21 -5.10
CA ALA A 289 -25.67 33.14 -5.62
C ALA A 289 -26.61 32.48 -6.65
N VAL A 290 -26.24 31.33 -7.20
CA VAL A 290 -27.02 30.59 -8.19
C VAL A 290 -27.59 29.33 -7.53
N ALA A 291 -28.89 29.29 -7.26
CA ALA A 291 -29.50 28.20 -6.48
C ALA A 291 -29.81 26.92 -7.30
N SER A 292 -29.85 26.99 -8.62
CA SER A 292 -30.32 25.89 -9.48
C SER A 292 -29.52 25.79 -10.77
N GLY A 293 -29.56 24.63 -11.41
CA GLY A 293 -28.91 24.37 -12.69
C GLY A 293 -27.62 23.55 -12.55
N PHE A 294 -27.20 22.99 -13.67
CA PHE A 294 -25.99 22.16 -13.81
C PHE A 294 -24.90 22.86 -14.65
N GLU A 295 -25.09 24.15 -14.96
CA GLU A 295 -24.07 24.95 -15.65
C GLU A 295 -22.83 25.21 -14.77
N ASP A 296 -23.00 25.10 -13.45
CA ASP A 296 -21.94 25.18 -12.46
C ASP A 296 -21.26 23.80 -12.32
N LEU A 297 -19.94 23.76 -12.54
CA LEU A 297 -19.16 22.53 -12.54
C LEU A 297 -19.14 21.83 -11.16
N TRP A 298 -19.30 22.57 -10.05
CA TRP A 298 -19.40 21.96 -8.73
C TRP A 298 -20.71 21.19 -8.60
N LYS A 299 -21.83 21.78 -9.02
CA LYS A 299 -23.16 21.13 -9.02
C LYS A 299 -23.20 19.97 -10.00
N TRP A 300 -22.57 20.12 -11.16
CA TRP A 300 -22.38 19.03 -12.11
C TRP A 300 -21.65 17.88 -11.42
N ASN A 301 -20.44 18.06 -10.88
CA ASN A 301 -19.73 16.96 -10.22
C ASN A 301 -20.53 16.31 -9.07
N HIS A 302 -21.22 17.09 -8.23
CA HIS A 302 -22.04 16.54 -7.15
C HIS A 302 -23.29 15.79 -7.66
N GLY A 303 -23.89 16.26 -8.75
CA GLY A 303 -24.98 15.54 -9.42
C GLY A 303 -24.53 14.19 -9.99
N MET A 304 -23.27 14.08 -10.41
CA MET A 304 -22.71 12.83 -10.93
C MET A 304 -22.73 11.76 -9.85
N VAL A 305 -22.36 12.10 -8.63
CA VAL A 305 -22.34 11.16 -7.49
C VAL A 305 -23.73 10.56 -7.29
N VAL A 306 -24.78 11.38 -7.36
CA VAL A 306 -26.18 10.91 -7.27
C VAL A 306 -26.56 10.07 -8.49
N SER A 307 -26.28 10.54 -9.70
CA SER A 307 -26.60 9.83 -10.94
C SER A 307 -25.93 8.46 -11.00
N TRP A 308 -24.64 8.38 -10.68
CA TRP A 308 -23.88 7.14 -10.70
C TRP A 308 -24.23 6.21 -9.54
N SER A 309 -24.78 6.72 -8.44
CA SER A 309 -25.32 5.84 -7.39
C SER A 309 -26.47 4.97 -7.89
N GLU A 310 -27.23 5.44 -8.90
CA GLU A 310 -28.30 4.66 -9.52
C GLU A 310 -27.75 3.45 -10.30
N HIS A 311 -26.49 3.53 -10.74
CA HIS A 311 -25.79 2.47 -11.47
C HIS A 311 -25.33 1.32 -10.58
N LEU A 312 -25.41 1.46 -9.25
CA LEU A 312 -24.98 0.42 -8.29
C LEU A 312 -26.03 -0.70 -8.11
N SER A 313 -27.23 -0.53 -8.66
CA SER A 313 -28.25 -1.57 -8.68
C SER A 313 -27.91 -2.65 -9.71
N PRO A 314 -27.90 -3.95 -9.33
CA PRO A 314 -27.75 -5.02 -10.31
C PRO A 314 -28.98 -5.17 -11.23
N ASP A 315 -30.09 -4.52 -10.87
CA ASP A 315 -31.37 -4.58 -11.60
C ASP A 315 -31.54 -3.44 -12.61
N ASP A 316 -30.51 -2.62 -12.86
CA ASP A 316 -30.57 -1.51 -13.84
C ASP A 316 -30.70 -1.98 -15.30
N GLY A 317 -30.45 -3.27 -15.55
CA GLY A 317 -30.58 -3.91 -16.86
C GLY A 317 -29.36 -3.72 -17.78
N VAL A 318 -28.28 -3.07 -17.30
CA VAL A 318 -27.06 -2.84 -18.05
C VAL A 318 -26.05 -3.95 -17.79
N MET A 319 -25.51 -4.54 -18.86
CA MET A 319 -24.53 -5.62 -18.79
C MET A 319 -23.22 -5.16 -19.42
N TRP A 320 -22.11 -5.45 -18.73
CA TRP A 320 -20.75 -5.17 -19.20
C TRP A 320 -19.96 -6.47 -19.36
N ASP A 321 -19.22 -6.59 -20.46
CA ASP A 321 -18.14 -7.56 -20.54
C ASP A 321 -16.93 -6.99 -19.80
N ILE A 322 -16.52 -7.64 -18.71
CA ILE A 322 -15.39 -7.22 -17.87
C ILE A 322 -14.15 -8.09 -18.10
N SER A 323 -14.12 -8.88 -19.18
CA SER A 323 -12.92 -9.60 -19.57
C SER A 323 -11.77 -8.63 -19.93
N PRO A 324 -10.50 -9.08 -19.86
CA PRO A 324 -9.38 -8.25 -20.30
C PRO A 324 -9.44 -7.79 -21.76
N ALA A 325 -10.31 -8.36 -22.60
CA ALA A 325 -10.57 -7.90 -23.97
C ALA A 325 -11.42 -6.64 -24.05
N SER A 326 -12.10 -6.26 -22.97
CA SER A 326 -13.05 -5.14 -22.98
C SER A 326 -12.40 -3.81 -22.62
N LEU A 327 -11.63 -3.77 -21.53
CA LEU A 327 -10.98 -2.55 -21.04
C LEU A 327 -9.46 -2.69 -21.05
N LYS A 328 -8.78 -1.63 -21.50
CA LYS A 328 -7.35 -1.43 -21.31
C LYS A 328 -7.13 -0.03 -20.78
N TYR A 329 -6.36 0.08 -19.70
CA TYR A 329 -5.69 1.31 -19.36
C TYR A 329 -4.22 1.17 -19.79
N ASP A 330 -3.78 2.00 -20.73
CA ASP A 330 -2.41 1.96 -21.25
C ASP A 330 -1.44 2.89 -20.50
N GLY A 331 -1.91 3.50 -19.41
CA GLY A 331 -1.14 4.45 -18.61
C GLY A 331 -1.06 5.85 -19.22
N SER A 332 -1.70 6.11 -20.35
CA SER A 332 -1.72 7.46 -20.95
C SER A 332 -2.60 8.41 -20.15
N LEU A 333 -2.14 9.67 -20.04
CA LEU A 333 -2.97 10.72 -19.50
C LEU A 333 -4.09 11.07 -20.50
N PRO A 334 -5.29 11.40 -20.02
CA PRO A 334 -6.40 11.79 -20.88
C PRO A 334 -6.02 12.99 -21.75
N ALA A 335 -6.36 12.93 -23.05
CA ALA A 335 -6.08 14.02 -23.98
C ALA A 335 -6.98 15.24 -23.75
N ASN A 336 -8.15 15.05 -23.11
CA ASN A 336 -9.02 16.14 -22.69
C ASN A 336 -9.28 16.10 -21.17
N THR A 337 -9.26 17.27 -20.54
CA THR A 337 -9.56 17.53 -19.13
C THR A 337 -10.96 18.13 -18.92
N ASP A 338 -11.70 18.46 -19.98
CA ASP A 338 -13.10 18.88 -19.89
C ASP A 338 -13.94 17.70 -19.37
N LEU A 339 -14.65 17.92 -18.26
CA LEU A 339 -15.32 16.86 -17.51
C LEU A 339 -16.37 16.09 -18.33
N ASP A 340 -17.09 16.79 -19.22
CA ASP A 340 -18.14 16.23 -20.07
C ASP A 340 -17.60 15.40 -21.26
N GLN A 341 -16.31 15.57 -21.57
CA GLN A 341 -15.60 14.75 -22.57
C GLN A 341 -14.75 13.66 -21.93
N PHE A 342 -14.57 13.73 -20.61
CA PHE A 342 -13.83 12.74 -19.84
C PHE A 342 -14.76 11.68 -19.24
N TYR A 343 -15.82 12.10 -18.55
CA TYR A 343 -16.76 11.21 -17.88
C TYR A 343 -18.01 10.96 -18.73
N ALA A 344 -18.36 9.69 -18.92
CA ALA A 344 -19.63 9.30 -19.52
C ALA A 344 -20.73 9.46 -18.47
N TRP A 345 -21.33 10.65 -18.41
CA TRP A 345 -22.25 11.01 -17.33
C TRP A 345 -23.43 10.05 -17.22
N GLU A 346 -24.10 9.75 -18.34
CA GLU A 346 -25.31 8.91 -18.37
C GLU A 346 -24.97 7.41 -18.27
N GLU A 347 -23.89 6.98 -18.90
CA GLU A 347 -23.51 5.56 -19.01
C GLU A 347 -22.60 5.09 -17.85
N GLY A 348 -21.95 6.02 -17.15
CA GLY A 348 -20.96 5.74 -16.10
C GLY A 348 -19.56 5.45 -16.64
N GLY A 349 -18.53 5.76 -15.86
CA GLY A 349 -17.14 5.54 -16.26
C GLY A 349 -16.60 6.62 -17.20
N LEU A 350 -15.62 6.26 -18.04
CA LEU A 350 -14.97 7.19 -18.98
C LEU A 350 -15.60 7.15 -20.36
N VAL A 351 -15.66 8.28 -21.06
CA VAL A 351 -16.15 8.34 -22.46
C VAL A 351 -15.36 7.39 -23.37
N SER A 352 -14.05 7.25 -23.13
CA SER A 352 -13.17 6.37 -23.90
C SER A 352 -13.44 4.87 -23.69
N TRP A 353 -14.30 4.50 -22.74
CA TRP A 353 -14.71 3.11 -22.55
C TRP A 353 -15.85 2.70 -23.49
N TYR A 354 -16.40 3.64 -24.26
CA TYR A 354 -17.53 3.39 -25.16
C TYR A 354 -17.11 3.57 -26.62
N ASP A 355 -17.60 2.68 -27.47
CA ASP A 355 -17.42 2.80 -28.92
C ASP A 355 -18.33 3.89 -29.54
N GLU A 356 -18.19 4.13 -30.84
CA GLU A 356 -19.00 5.11 -31.58
C GLU A 356 -20.52 4.81 -31.59
N ASN A 357 -20.92 3.59 -31.19
CA ASN A 357 -22.29 3.15 -31.09
C ASN A 357 -22.81 3.15 -29.63
N GLY A 358 -21.97 3.58 -28.67
CA GLY A 358 -22.29 3.59 -27.25
C GLY A 358 -22.15 2.23 -26.55
N ASN A 359 -21.51 1.24 -27.17
CA ASN A 359 -21.26 -0.04 -26.51
C ASN A 359 -20.04 0.08 -25.58
N PHE A 360 -20.18 -0.46 -24.37
CA PHE A 360 -19.07 -0.57 -23.42
C PHE A 360 -17.99 -1.55 -23.93
N GLY A 361 -16.73 -1.15 -23.78
CA GLY A 361 -15.54 -1.97 -24.03
C GLY A 361 -14.99 -1.87 -25.46
N GLY A 362 -14.25 -2.90 -25.87
CA GLY A 362 -13.66 -3.02 -27.22
C GLY A 362 -12.27 -2.40 -27.38
N GLN A 363 -11.64 -1.95 -26.29
CA GLN A 363 -10.29 -1.36 -26.30
C GLN A 363 -9.28 -2.21 -25.50
N GLY A 364 -9.68 -3.39 -25.03
CA GLY A 364 -8.86 -4.30 -24.22
C GLY A 364 -7.77 -5.04 -24.99
N HIS A 365 -7.23 -6.07 -24.35
CA HIS A 365 -6.25 -6.98 -24.93
C HIS A 365 -6.90 -7.99 -25.88
N GLU A 366 -6.48 -8.01 -27.14
CA GLU A 366 -7.02 -8.94 -28.15
C GLU A 366 -6.76 -10.41 -27.80
N LEU A 367 -5.59 -10.72 -27.23
CA LEU A 367 -5.14 -12.08 -26.94
C LEU A 367 -4.61 -12.21 -25.52
N ASN A 368 -4.88 -13.36 -24.91
CA ASN A 368 -4.28 -13.74 -23.64
C ASN A 368 -2.80 -14.11 -23.87
N PRO A 369 -1.85 -13.48 -23.17
CA PRO A 369 -0.42 -13.69 -23.40
C PRO A 369 0.06 -15.10 -23.03
N PHE A 370 -0.66 -15.83 -22.18
CA PHE A 370 -0.32 -17.19 -21.77
C PHE A 370 -0.87 -18.25 -22.73
N THR A 371 -2.10 -18.07 -23.21
CA THR A 371 -2.76 -19.06 -24.07
C THR A 371 -2.58 -18.78 -25.56
N GLY A 372 -2.36 -17.52 -25.94
CA GLY A 372 -2.33 -17.06 -27.33
C GLY A 372 -3.72 -16.97 -27.99
N GLU A 373 -4.79 -17.21 -27.22
CA GLU A 373 -6.18 -17.20 -27.69
C GLU A 373 -6.91 -15.92 -27.24
N PRO A 374 -8.01 -15.51 -27.91
CA PRO A 374 -8.87 -14.43 -27.43
C PRO A 374 -9.44 -14.72 -26.03
N TYR A 375 -9.69 -13.67 -25.25
CA TYR A 375 -10.39 -13.82 -23.97
C TYR A 375 -11.86 -14.17 -24.21
N GLU A 376 -12.38 -15.15 -23.46
CA GLU A 376 -13.81 -15.42 -23.41
C GLU A 376 -14.55 -14.24 -22.74
N PRO A 377 -15.70 -13.79 -23.29
CA PRO A 377 -16.49 -12.73 -22.67
C PRO A 377 -16.89 -13.05 -21.23
N ASN A 378 -16.75 -12.07 -20.34
CA ASN A 378 -17.20 -12.16 -18.95
C ASN A 378 -18.30 -11.13 -18.70
N VAL A 379 -19.52 -11.48 -19.09
CA VAL A 379 -20.67 -10.57 -19.06
C VAL A 379 -21.34 -10.56 -17.69
N VAL A 380 -21.32 -9.42 -17.01
CA VAL A 380 -21.88 -9.22 -15.67
C VAL A 380 -22.75 -7.97 -15.59
N PRO A 381 -23.68 -7.86 -14.62
CA PRO A 381 -24.39 -6.61 -14.38
C PRO A 381 -23.41 -5.48 -14.04
N ARG A 382 -23.61 -4.30 -14.63
CA ARG A 382 -22.78 -3.10 -14.35
C ARG A 382 -22.72 -2.80 -12.86
N GLY A 383 -23.87 -2.85 -12.17
CA GLY A 383 -23.94 -2.55 -10.75
C GLY A 383 -23.13 -3.51 -9.87
N ASP A 384 -23.06 -4.80 -10.22
CA ASP A 384 -22.22 -5.74 -9.48
C ASP A 384 -20.73 -5.44 -9.68
N TYR A 385 -20.30 -5.18 -10.92
CA TYR A 385 -18.92 -4.80 -11.19
C TYR A 385 -18.52 -3.49 -10.50
N ALA A 386 -19.37 -2.46 -10.57
CA ALA A 386 -19.10 -1.16 -9.95
C ALA A 386 -19.00 -1.22 -8.42
N ARG A 387 -19.81 -2.06 -7.76
CA ARG A 387 -19.68 -2.31 -6.31
C ARG A 387 -18.39 -3.05 -5.98
N VAL A 388 -18.10 -4.14 -6.70
CA VAL A 388 -16.91 -4.96 -6.44
C VAL A 388 -15.63 -4.17 -6.68
N ILE A 389 -15.54 -3.36 -7.73
CA ILE A 389 -14.33 -2.55 -7.97
C ILE A 389 -14.17 -1.46 -6.91
N ALA A 390 -15.26 -0.88 -6.41
CA ALA A 390 -15.21 0.09 -5.31
C ALA A 390 -14.70 -0.56 -4.03
N GLU A 391 -15.24 -1.72 -3.65
CA GLU A 391 -14.78 -2.50 -2.49
C GLU A 391 -13.34 -2.99 -2.69
N PHE A 392 -12.95 -3.46 -3.88
CA PHE A 392 -11.59 -3.95 -4.13
C PHE A 392 -10.51 -2.88 -3.89
N TRP A 393 -10.77 -1.63 -4.27
CA TRP A 393 -9.82 -0.53 -4.07
C TRP A 393 -9.96 0.18 -2.73
N ALA A 394 -11.14 0.11 -2.10
CA ALA A 394 -11.37 0.64 -0.75
C ALA A 394 -10.95 -0.37 0.32
N ASP A 395 -11.56 -1.56 0.36
CA ASP A 395 -11.35 -2.59 1.36
C ASP A 395 -10.58 -3.80 0.79
N GLY A 396 -9.71 -3.61 -0.21
CA GLY A 396 -8.87 -4.70 -0.72
C GLY A 396 -8.14 -5.41 0.43
N PRO A 397 -7.91 -6.74 0.33
CA PRO A 397 -8.41 -7.78 1.24
C PRO A 397 -8.20 -7.62 2.78
N ASP A 398 -8.61 -6.44 3.28
CA ASP A 398 -9.06 -6.06 4.63
C ASP A 398 -8.02 -5.72 5.75
N SER A 399 -7.24 -4.63 5.80
CA SER A 399 -6.88 -3.59 4.82
C SER A 399 -5.51 -2.96 5.23
N GLU A 400 -4.53 -3.02 4.34
CA GLU A 400 -3.21 -2.38 4.46
C GLU A 400 -3.23 -0.91 4.00
N THR A 401 -4.43 -0.30 3.92
CA THR A 401 -4.71 0.98 3.26
C THR A 401 -4.26 1.02 1.77
N PRO A 402 -4.59 2.06 0.99
CA PRO A 402 -4.24 2.07 -0.44
C PRO A 402 -2.75 1.89 -0.75
N PRO A 403 -1.78 2.47 0.01
CA PRO A 403 -0.36 2.21 -0.21
C PRO A 403 0.04 0.75 -0.03
N GLY A 404 -0.47 0.06 1.00
CA GLY A 404 -0.14 -1.33 1.23
C GLY A 404 -0.74 -2.24 0.17
N HIS A 405 -1.95 -1.96 -0.30
CA HIS A 405 -2.58 -2.73 -1.38
C HIS A 405 -1.72 -2.81 -2.66
N TRP A 406 -1.02 -1.72 -3.03
CA TRP A 406 -0.08 -1.76 -4.16
C TRP A 406 1.11 -2.70 -3.93
N PHE A 407 1.58 -2.81 -2.70
CA PHE A 407 2.64 -3.76 -2.33
C PHE A 407 2.12 -5.20 -2.32
N THR A 408 0.89 -5.43 -1.86
CA THR A 408 0.23 -6.74 -1.96
C THR A 408 0.13 -7.20 -3.41
N LEU A 409 -0.28 -6.30 -4.32
CA LEU A 409 -0.29 -6.61 -5.76
C LEU A 409 1.12 -6.90 -6.31
N LEU A 410 2.14 -6.17 -5.85
CA LEU A 410 3.53 -6.43 -6.25
C LEU A 410 3.96 -7.83 -5.78
N ASN A 411 3.71 -8.18 -4.52
CA ASN A 411 4.08 -9.45 -3.92
C ASN A 411 3.37 -10.62 -4.61
N GLU A 412 2.05 -10.57 -4.71
CA GLU A 412 1.24 -11.69 -5.22
C GLU A 412 1.40 -11.95 -6.72
N PHE A 413 1.60 -10.89 -7.52
CA PHE A 413 1.54 -11.02 -8.97
C PHE A 413 2.86 -10.84 -9.70
N ILE A 414 3.89 -10.26 -9.05
CA ILE A 414 5.17 -9.93 -9.72
C ILE A 414 6.35 -10.60 -9.01
N LEU A 415 6.37 -10.58 -7.67
CA LEU A 415 7.46 -11.17 -6.88
C LEU A 415 7.23 -12.65 -6.56
N ASP A 416 6.03 -13.18 -6.85
CA ASP A 416 5.78 -14.62 -6.84
C ASP A 416 6.71 -15.34 -7.83
N ALA A 417 7.31 -16.44 -7.38
CA ALA A 417 8.27 -17.23 -8.17
C ALA A 417 7.68 -17.82 -9.47
N GLN A 418 6.36 -17.80 -9.65
CA GLN A 418 5.66 -18.29 -10.85
C GLN A 418 5.26 -17.15 -11.80
N ALA A 419 5.44 -15.88 -11.41
CA ALA A 419 5.03 -14.71 -12.18
C ALA A 419 5.87 -14.49 -13.47
N GLY A 420 7.07 -15.06 -13.56
CA GLY A 420 7.93 -15.01 -14.73
C GLY A 420 9.40 -14.76 -14.40
N GLU A 421 10.16 -14.32 -15.40
CA GLU A 421 11.58 -13.97 -15.20
C GLU A 421 11.72 -12.54 -14.68
N HIS A 422 12.37 -12.37 -13.53
CA HIS A 422 12.67 -11.06 -12.95
C HIS A 422 13.65 -10.27 -13.83
N ARG A 423 13.11 -9.37 -14.66
CA ARG A 423 13.87 -8.47 -15.54
C ARG A 423 13.40 -7.04 -15.32
N TRP A 424 14.34 -6.12 -15.12
CA TRP A 424 13.98 -4.72 -14.88
C TRP A 424 13.25 -4.14 -16.10
N ARG A 425 12.02 -3.66 -15.89
CA ARG A 425 11.13 -3.15 -16.95
C ARG A 425 10.86 -4.18 -18.07
N GLY A 426 10.96 -5.48 -17.76
CA GLY A 426 10.80 -6.57 -18.71
C GLY A 426 11.93 -6.69 -19.74
N GLN A 427 13.08 -6.05 -19.52
CA GLN A 427 14.21 -6.02 -20.46
C GLN A 427 15.54 -6.31 -19.74
N GLY A 428 16.58 -6.62 -20.53
CA GLY A 428 17.93 -6.84 -19.99
C GLY A 428 18.12 -8.22 -19.37
N PRO A 429 19.18 -8.45 -18.57
CA PRO A 429 19.46 -9.74 -17.94
C PRO A 429 18.42 -10.10 -16.86
N ILE A 430 18.36 -11.38 -16.49
CA ILE A 430 17.62 -11.83 -15.31
C ILE A 430 18.36 -11.31 -14.08
N ILE A 431 17.62 -10.75 -13.14
CA ILE A 431 18.10 -10.21 -11.88
C ILE A 431 17.86 -11.27 -10.80
N ASP A 432 18.78 -11.37 -9.85
CA ASP A 432 18.59 -12.22 -8.67
C ASP A 432 17.35 -11.78 -7.87
N ASP A 433 16.60 -12.73 -7.32
CA ASP A 433 15.29 -12.47 -6.70
C ASP A 433 15.40 -11.44 -5.57
N LEU A 434 16.41 -11.53 -4.70
CA LEU A 434 16.58 -10.57 -3.59
C LEU A 434 16.90 -9.17 -4.13
N GLU A 435 17.80 -9.08 -5.11
CA GLU A 435 18.13 -7.81 -5.78
C GLU A 435 16.89 -7.21 -6.46
N PHE A 436 16.07 -8.03 -7.11
CA PHE A 436 14.85 -7.57 -7.79
C PHE A 436 13.82 -7.04 -6.78
N ASP A 437 13.58 -7.79 -5.70
CA ASP A 437 12.63 -7.42 -4.65
C ASP A 437 12.98 -6.08 -4.01
N VAL A 438 14.23 -5.91 -3.54
CA VAL A 438 14.62 -4.65 -2.85
C VAL A 438 14.56 -3.44 -3.80
N LYS A 439 14.86 -3.63 -5.09
CA LYS A 439 14.73 -2.57 -6.11
C LYS A 439 13.28 -2.26 -6.44
N ALA A 440 12.43 -3.28 -6.53
CA ALA A 440 11.01 -3.13 -6.80
C ALA A 440 10.32 -2.40 -5.63
N TYR A 441 10.61 -2.78 -4.39
CA TYR A 441 10.11 -2.11 -3.19
C TYR A 441 10.60 -0.67 -3.09
N LEU A 442 11.87 -0.38 -3.34
CA LEU A 442 12.37 0.99 -3.32
C LEU A 442 11.65 1.87 -4.37
N ALA A 443 11.46 1.35 -5.58
CA ALA A 443 10.78 2.08 -6.64
C ALA A 443 9.29 2.32 -6.31
N LEU A 444 8.57 1.30 -5.86
CA LEU A 444 7.15 1.40 -5.51
C LEU A 444 6.93 2.24 -4.25
N GLY A 445 7.70 1.98 -3.19
CA GLY A 445 7.63 2.70 -1.91
C GLY A 445 7.92 4.19 -2.09
N GLY A 446 8.98 4.52 -2.83
CA GLY A 446 9.29 5.91 -3.15
C GLY A 446 8.18 6.60 -3.97
N ALA A 447 7.58 5.89 -4.94
CA ALA A 447 6.46 6.41 -5.71
C ALA A 447 5.21 6.64 -4.84
N MET A 448 4.86 5.69 -3.96
CA MET A 448 3.72 5.82 -3.06
C MET A 448 3.90 6.96 -2.04
N HIS A 449 5.13 7.14 -1.54
CA HIS A 449 5.49 8.26 -0.66
C HIS A 449 5.32 9.61 -1.34
N ASP A 450 5.83 9.76 -2.57
CA ASP A 450 5.66 10.99 -3.36
C ASP A 450 4.20 11.26 -3.72
N CYS A 451 3.43 10.22 -4.05
CA CYS A 451 2.00 10.31 -4.27
C CYS A 451 1.26 10.80 -3.02
N ALA A 452 1.61 10.28 -1.83
CA ALA A 452 1.02 10.73 -0.57
C ALA A 452 1.34 12.20 -0.28
N ILE A 453 2.59 12.63 -0.45
CA ILE A 453 3.00 14.05 -0.30
C ILE A 453 2.24 14.93 -1.29
N SER A 454 2.19 14.55 -2.56
CA SER A 454 1.50 15.34 -3.58
C SER A 454 0.00 15.43 -3.29
N ALA A 455 -0.68 14.32 -3.02
CA ALA A 455 -2.11 14.33 -2.77
C ALA A 455 -2.47 15.09 -1.50
N TRP A 456 -1.80 14.82 -0.37
CA TRP A 456 -2.14 15.48 0.90
C TRP A 456 -1.73 16.95 0.96
N SER A 457 -0.65 17.34 0.28
CA SER A 457 -0.31 18.76 0.21
C SER A 457 -1.34 19.60 -0.54
N ASN A 458 -2.00 19.04 -1.56
CA ASN A 458 -3.12 19.70 -2.26
C ASN A 458 -4.44 19.60 -1.50
N LYS A 459 -4.64 18.56 -0.68
CA LYS A 459 -5.85 18.45 0.15
C LYS A 459 -5.79 19.39 1.36
N GLY A 460 -4.60 19.58 1.92
CA GLY A 460 -4.41 20.32 3.15
C GLY A 460 -4.41 21.84 3.01
N TYR A 461 -4.07 22.35 1.81
CA TYR A 461 -4.24 23.75 1.42
C TYR A 461 -5.54 23.92 0.64
#